data_AF-A0A9D7EKF5-F1
#
_entry.id   AF-A0A9D7EKF5-F1
#
_cell.length_a   1.000
_cell.length_b   1.000
_cell.length_c   1.000
_cell.angle_alpha   90.00
_cell.angle_beta   90.00
_cell.angle_gamma   90.00
#
_symmetry.space_group_name_H-M   'P 1'
#
loop_
_entity.id
_entity.type
_entity.pdbx_description
1 polymer ?
#
loop_
_entity_poly.entity_id
_entity_poly.type
_entity_poly.pdbx_seq_one_letter_code
_entity_poly.pdbx_strand_id
1 'polypeptide(L)'
;MTTPQLFNLVAPIAIYHGADVCYGRKARRAICRMRNLADTDPEIRRRFGARARRQDWADYHEHAEPENLPNILDLYKDLFREIVQGERPEWCEFVDRWGAYGYKDKHGQIVFSGDACFCFPWYETAELLAERIEMHSEPKAA
;
A
#
# COMPACT_ATOMS: atom_id res chain seq x y z
N MET A 1 12.08 -4.61 -9.72
CA MET A 1 11.85 -4.61 -8.25
C MET A 1 10.83 -5.70 -7.86
N THR A 2 10.83 -6.23 -6.63
CA THR A 2 9.80 -7.20 -6.16
C THR A 2 8.59 -6.50 -5.51
N THR A 3 7.45 -7.18 -5.37
CA THR A 3 6.24 -6.65 -4.69
C THR A 3 6.53 -6.17 -3.25
N PRO A 4 7.23 -6.94 -2.37
CA PRO A 4 7.61 -6.45 -1.04
C PRO A 4 8.49 -5.20 -1.06
N GLN A 5 9.44 -5.12 -2.00
CA GLN A 5 10.30 -3.93 -2.16
C GLN A 5 9.49 -2.70 -2.60
N LEU A 6 8.50 -2.89 -3.48
CA LEU A 6 7.59 -1.83 -3.91
C LEU A 6 6.66 -1.41 -2.77
N PHE A 7 6.13 -2.36 -2.00
CA PHE A 7 5.30 -2.09 -0.83
C PHE A 7 6.03 -1.24 0.20
N ASN A 8 7.27 -1.61 0.56
CA ASN A 8 8.11 -0.84 1.51
C ASN A 8 8.38 0.60 1.05
N LEU A 9 8.32 0.84 -0.26
CA LEU A 9 8.53 2.14 -0.85
C LEU A 9 7.25 2.99 -0.85
N VAL A 10 6.09 2.36 -1.09
CA VAL A 10 4.77 3.00 -1.19
C VAL A 10 4.14 3.22 0.19
N ALA A 11 4.27 2.26 1.10
CA ALA A 11 3.59 2.27 2.40
C ALA A 11 3.82 3.53 3.23
N PRO A 12 5.06 4.05 3.39
CA PRO A 12 5.27 5.30 4.13
C PRO A 12 4.59 6.52 3.51
N ILE A 13 4.33 6.49 2.19
CA ILE A 13 3.67 7.58 1.46
C ILE A 13 2.15 7.45 1.62
N ALA A 14 1.62 6.23 1.52
CA ALA A 14 0.20 5.93 1.73
C ALA A 14 -0.24 6.26 3.16
N ILE A 15 0.54 5.78 4.14
CA ILE A 15 0.31 6.07 5.56
C ILE A 15 0.38 7.58 5.81
N TYR A 16 1.30 8.31 5.17
CA TYR A 16 1.40 9.77 5.33
C TYR A 16 0.22 10.54 4.70
N HIS A 17 -0.38 10.02 3.64
CA HIS A 17 -1.57 10.62 3.01
C HIS A 17 -2.83 10.34 3.82
N GLY A 18 -2.89 9.19 4.50
CA GLY A 18 -4.01 8.80 5.37
C GLY A 18 -3.89 9.20 6.85
N ALA A 19 -2.69 9.38 7.37
CA ALA A 19 -2.41 9.65 8.78
C ALA A 19 -1.65 10.98 8.96
N ASP A 20 -2.33 11.91 9.61
CA ASP A 20 -1.97 13.29 9.89
C ASP A 20 -0.52 13.49 10.44
N VAL A 21 0.23 14.36 9.75
CA VAL A 21 1.42 15.17 10.14
C VAL A 21 2.73 14.55 10.70
N CYS A 22 2.80 13.36 11.31
CA CYS A 22 4.00 13.00 12.10
C CYS A 22 5.27 12.55 11.32
N TYR A 23 5.16 12.11 10.05
CA TYR A 23 6.27 11.43 9.34
C TYR A 23 6.72 12.05 8.01
N GLY A 24 6.41 13.34 7.76
CA GLY A 24 6.63 14.00 6.47
C GLY A 24 8.05 13.92 5.89
N ARG A 25 9.11 13.86 6.71
CA ARG A 25 10.50 13.68 6.22
C ARG A 25 10.72 12.30 5.57
N LYS A 26 10.13 11.23 6.12
CA LYS A 26 10.26 9.87 5.57
C LYS A 26 9.46 9.74 4.28
N ALA A 27 8.24 10.28 4.24
CA ALA A 27 7.39 10.30 3.05
C ALA A 27 8.06 11.06 1.88
N ARG A 28 8.63 12.24 2.12
CA ARG A 28 9.39 12.98 1.10
C ARG A 28 10.56 12.17 0.53
N ARG A 29 11.33 11.49 1.38
CA ARG A 29 12.44 10.62 0.94
C ARG A 29 11.93 9.45 0.09
N ALA A 30 10.81 8.84 0.47
CA ALA A 30 10.21 7.75 -0.28
C ALA A 30 9.69 8.22 -1.65
N ILE A 31 9.04 9.39 -1.72
CA ILE A 31 8.61 10.02 -2.99
C ILE A 31 9.82 10.28 -3.90
N CYS A 32 10.89 10.92 -3.39
CA CYS A 32 12.09 11.17 -4.19
C CYS A 32 12.71 9.86 -4.70
N ARG A 33 12.73 8.82 -3.87
CA ARG A 33 13.23 7.50 -4.26
C ARG A 33 12.36 6.86 -5.34
N MET A 34 11.03 6.90 -5.22
CA MET A 34 10.12 6.40 -6.27
C MET A 34 10.31 7.14 -7.59
N ARG A 35 10.48 8.46 -7.55
CA ARG A 35 10.71 9.28 -8.74
C ARG A 35 11.96 8.81 -9.49
N ASN A 36 13.10 8.73 -8.79
CA ASN A 36 14.35 8.28 -9.39
C ASN A 36 14.27 6.84 -9.91
N LEU A 37 13.52 5.97 -9.22
CA LEU A 37 13.31 4.60 -9.67
C LEU A 37 12.35 4.55 -10.88
N ALA A 38 11.37 5.42 -11.02
CA ALA A 38 10.50 5.47 -12.21
C ALA A 38 11.25 5.84 -13.50
N ASP A 39 12.38 6.56 -13.37
CA ASP A 39 13.27 6.88 -14.49
C ASP A 39 14.03 5.65 -15.00
N THR A 40 14.18 4.61 -14.17
CA THR A 40 15.07 3.48 -14.42
C THR A 40 14.39 2.10 -14.36
N ASP A 41 13.24 1.99 -13.70
CA ASP A 41 12.43 0.77 -13.54
C ASP A 41 11.08 0.93 -14.27
N PRO A 42 10.90 0.24 -15.42
CA PRO A 42 9.68 0.30 -16.21
C PRO A 42 8.41 -0.13 -15.47
N GLU A 43 8.53 -1.01 -14.46
CA GLU A 43 7.38 -1.51 -13.71
C GLU A 43 6.84 -0.45 -12.74
N ILE A 44 7.75 0.29 -12.10
CA ILE A 44 7.38 1.48 -11.32
C ILE A 44 6.77 2.53 -12.24
N ARG A 45 7.40 2.79 -13.40
CA ARG A 45 6.83 3.72 -14.38
C ARG A 45 5.45 3.30 -14.86
N ARG A 46 5.20 2.00 -15.02
CA ARG A 46 3.90 1.46 -15.43
C ARG A 46 2.86 1.63 -14.32
N ARG A 47 3.16 1.23 -13.08
CA ARG A 47 2.24 1.28 -11.94
C ARG A 47 2.01 2.69 -11.41
N PHE A 48 3.01 3.56 -11.50
CA PHE A 48 2.98 4.93 -11.01
C PHE A 48 2.66 5.96 -12.12
N GLY A 49 3.25 5.79 -13.31
CA GLY A 49 3.15 6.74 -14.42
C GLY A 49 1.96 6.54 -15.36
N ALA A 50 1.10 5.54 -15.16
CA ALA A 50 -0.04 5.28 -16.06
C ALA A 50 -1.15 6.37 -16.03
N ARG A 51 -1.17 7.27 -15.04
CA ARG A 51 -2.01 8.49 -15.07
C ARG A 51 -1.26 9.75 -15.56
N ALA A 52 0.05 9.67 -15.77
CA ALA A 52 0.89 10.77 -16.28
C ALA A 52 1.11 10.67 -17.80
N ARG A 53 0.05 10.39 -18.57
CA ARG A 53 0.15 10.36 -20.04
C ARG A 53 -0.38 11.65 -20.67
N ARG A 54 0.60 12.43 -21.13
CA ARG A 54 0.61 13.63 -21.98
C ARG A 54 0.75 14.92 -21.17
N GLN A 55 1.99 15.41 -21.06
CA GLN A 55 2.43 16.63 -20.34
C GLN A 55 2.17 16.52 -18.83
N ASP A 56 3.10 16.50 -17.89
CA ASP A 56 4.52 16.76 -17.86
C ASP A 56 5.04 16.15 -16.54
N TRP A 57 6.17 15.42 -16.57
CA TRP A 57 6.93 15.24 -15.32
C TRP A 57 7.57 16.57 -14.85
N ALA A 58 7.63 17.57 -15.75
CA ALA A 58 8.05 18.93 -15.48
C ALA A 58 6.97 19.77 -14.74
N ASP A 59 5.67 19.55 -14.98
CA ASP A 59 4.58 20.20 -14.20
C ASP A 59 4.40 19.54 -12.83
N TYR A 60 4.74 18.26 -12.74
CA TYR A 60 4.87 17.54 -11.49
C TYR A 60 5.98 18.08 -10.58
N HIS A 61 6.90 18.84 -11.16
CA HIS A 61 8.05 19.45 -10.49
C HIS A 61 7.65 20.73 -9.73
N GLU A 62 6.57 21.41 -10.13
CA GLU A 62 6.08 22.65 -9.51
C GLU A 62 4.96 22.42 -8.48
N HIS A 63 4.24 21.30 -8.55
CA HIS A 63 3.18 21.01 -7.58
C HIS A 63 3.42 19.68 -6.86
N ALA A 64 4.31 19.71 -5.86
CA ALA A 64 4.37 18.72 -4.79
C ALA A 64 3.17 18.88 -3.81
N GLU A 65 1.98 19.11 -4.37
CA GLU A 65 0.71 19.11 -3.66
C GLU A 65 0.29 17.64 -3.50
N PRO A 66 -0.12 17.18 -2.31
CA PRO A 66 -0.51 15.78 -2.04
C PRO A 66 -1.54 15.21 -3.02
N GLU A 67 -2.34 16.07 -3.62
CA GLU A 67 -3.47 15.79 -4.51
C GLU A 67 -3.07 15.37 -5.94
N ASN A 68 -1.82 15.60 -6.36
CA ASN A 68 -1.35 15.20 -7.70
C ASN A 68 -0.65 13.83 -7.73
N LEU A 69 -0.44 13.17 -6.59
CA LEU A 69 0.12 11.82 -6.50
C LEU A 69 -0.85 10.79 -7.11
N PRO A 70 -0.47 10.02 -8.17
CA PRO A 70 -1.32 8.94 -8.69
C PRO A 70 -1.69 8.05 -7.50
N ASN A 71 -2.99 7.77 -7.35
CA ASN A 71 -3.62 7.38 -6.10
C ASN A 71 -2.80 6.34 -5.31
N ILE A 72 -1.91 6.83 -4.45
CA ILE A 72 -0.92 6.05 -3.69
C ILE A 72 -1.65 5.04 -2.80
N LEU A 73 -2.85 5.41 -2.36
CA LEU A 73 -3.72 4.57 -1.57
C LEU A 73 -4.21 3.36 -2.38
N ASP A 74 -4.54 3.52 -3.66
CA ASP A 74 -4.92 2.39 -4.52
C ASP A 74 -3.73 1.46 -4.74
N LEU A 75 -2.54 2.01 -5.03
CA LEU A 75 -1.33 1.21 -5.20
C LEU A 75 -0.96 0.47 -3.90
N TYR A 76 -1.11 1.11 -2.75
CA TYR A 76 -0.93 0.47 -1.46
C TYR A 76 -1.90 -0.70 -1.27
N LYS A 77 -3.20 -0.49 -1.52
CA LYS A 77 -4.23 -1.52 -1.40
C LYS A 77 -3.95 -2.69 -2.34
N ASP A 78 -3.54 -2.44 -3.58
CA ASP A 78 -3.25 -3.49 -4.55
C ASP A 78 -2.03 -4.32 -4.12
N LEU A 79 -0.96 -3.67 -3.66
CA LEU A 79 0.23 -4.37 -3.16
C LEU A 79 -0.07 -5.14 -1.86
N PHE A 80 -0.91 -4.59 -0.99
CA PHE A 80 -1.40 -5.28 0.20
C PHE A 80 -2.13 -6.57 -0.20
N ARG A 81 -3.08 -6.49 -1.15
CA ARG A 81 -3.81 -7.66 -1.67
C ARG A 81 -2.88 -8.68 -2.29
N GLU A 82 -1.95 -8.25 -3.14
CA GLU A 82 -0.97 -9.15 -3.79
C GLU A 82 -0.17 -9.94 -2.75
N ILE A 83 0.30 -9.27 -1.68
CA ILE A 83 1.06 -9.94 -0.60
C ILE A 83 0.16 -10.91 0.16
N VAL A 84 -1.01 -10.46 0.63
CA VAL A 84 -1.91 -11.32 1.43
C VAL A 84 -2.41 -12.51 0.62
N GLN A 85 -2.82 -12.32 -0.63
CA GLN A 85 -3.29 -13.42 -1.49
C GLN A 85 -2.16 -14.36 -1.92
N GLY A 86 -0.93 -13.86 -2.04
CA GLY A 86 0.24 -14.70 -2.27
C GLY A 86 0.54 -15.65 -1.11
N GLU A 87 0.38 -15.16 0.12
CA GLU A 87 0.64 -15.94 1.34
C GLU A 87 -0.56 -16.77 1.79
N ARG A 88 -1.78 -16.25 1.65
CA ARG A 88 -3.04 -16.83 2.14
C ARG A 88 -4.14 -16.76 1.06
N PRO A 89 -4.03 -17.54 -0.01
CA PRO A 89 -5.02 -17.55 -1.09
C PRO A 89 -6.41 -18.01 -0.65
N GLU A 90 -6.53 -18.69 0.49
CA GLU A 90 -7.79 -19.14 1.07
C GLU A 90 -8.55 -18.06 1.86
N TRP A 91 -7.94 -16.89 2.09
CA TRP A 91 -8.61 -15.78 2.77
C TRP A 91 -9.48 -14.98 1.80
N CYS A 92 -10.66 -14.58 2.28
CA CYS A 92 -11.65 -13.85 1.50
C CYS A 92 -11.64 -12.38 1.87
N GLU A 93 -11.48 -11.50 0.88
CA GLU A 93 -11.60 -10.05 1.07
C GLU A 93 -13.06 -9.66 1.39
N PHE A 94 -13.22 -8.64 2.23
CA PHE A 94 -14.51 -7.98 2.45
C PHE A 94 -14.34 -6.46 2.54
N VAL A 95 -15.45 -5.75 2.37
CA VAL A 95 -15.57 -4.32 2.64
C VAL A 95 -16.67 -4.14 3.68
N ASP A 96 -16.38 -3.43 4.76
CA ASP A 96 -17.36 -3.19 5.82
C ASP A 96 -18.36 -2.10 5.43
N ARG A 97 -19.35 -1.84 6.31
CA ARG A 97 -20.39 -0.83 6.07
C ARG A 97 -19.86 0.61 5.97
N TRP A 98 -18.67 0.87 6.47
CA TRP A 98 -17.99 2.17 6.44
C TRP A 98 -17.02 2.27 5.27
N GLY A 99 -16.90 1.21 4.47
CA GLY A 99 -16.02 1.14 3.32
C GLY A 99 -14.60 0.67 3.63
N ALA A 100 -14.30 0.29 4.88
CA ALA A 100 -13.01 -0.25 5.28
C ALA A 100 -12.78 -1.63 4.65
N TYR A 101 -11.56 -1.88 4.17
CA TYR A 101 -11.21 -3.18 3.57
C TYR A 101 -10.69 -4.14 4.65
N GLY A 102 -10.91 -5.43 4.46
CA GLY A 102 -10.44 -6.46 5.37
C GLY A 102 -10.39 -7.85 4.75
N TYR A 103 -9.94 -8.82 5.54
CA TYR A 103 -9.91 -10.23 5.17
C TYR A 103 -10.55 -11.09 6.25
N LYS A 104 -11.25 -12.13 5.80
CA LYS A 104 -11.73 -13.23 6.62
C LYS A 104 -10.96 -14.50 6.28
N ASP A 105 -10.69 -15.32 7.27
CA ASP A 105 -10.17 -16.66 7.06
C ASP A 105 -11.23 -17.60 6.44
N LYS A 106 -10.83 -18.85 6.19
CA LYS A 106 -11.72 -19.90 5.66
C LYS A 106 -12.92 -20.24 6.57
N HIS A 107 -12.88 -19.84 7.84
CA HIS A 107 -13.95 -20.04 8.82
C HIS A 107 -14.87 -18.81 8.95
N GLY A 108 -14.60 -17.75 8.19
CA GLY A 108 -15.35 -16.49 8.23
C GLY A 108 -14.93 -15.56 9.37
N GLN A 109 -13.86 -15.87 10.11
CA GLN A 109 -13.32 -15.00 11.15
C GLN A 109 -12.53 -13.86 10.53
N ILE A 110 -12.77 -12.63 10.99
CA ILE A 110 -12.03 -11.45 10.54
C ILE A 110 -10.59 -11.52 11.07
N VAL A 111 -9.62 -11.56 10.16
CA VAL A 111 -8.17 -11.58 10.46
C VAL A 111 -7.52 -10.22 10.19
N PHE A 112 -8.05 -9.48 9.21
CA PHE A 112 -7.71 -8.08 8.97
C PHE A 112 -8.96 -7.23 8.90
N SER A 113 -8.94 -6.08 9.56
CA SER A 113 -9.97 -5.05 9.47
C SER A 113 -9.29 -3.69 9.42
N GLY A 114 -9.39 -3.01 8.29
CA GLY A 114 -8.85 -1.67 8.12
C GLY A 114 -9.63 -0.61 8.88
N ASP A 115 -9.29 0.66 8.59
CA ASP A 115 -9.93 1.83 9.18
C ASP A 115 -11.00 2.43 8.26
N ALA A 116 -11.78 3.39 8.79
CA ALA A 116 -12.87 4.06 8.08
C ALA A 116 -12.41 4.93 6.89
N CYS A 117 -11.13 4.95 6.55
CA CYS A 117 -10.58 5.70 5.41
C CYS A 117 -10.52 4.87 4.13
N PHE A 118 -11.41 3.89 3.99
CA PHE A 118 -11.46 2.98 2.84
C PHE A 118 -10.15 2.26 2.58
N CYS A 119 -9.39 1.90 3.62
CA CYS A 119 -8.08 1.28 3.50
C CYS A 119 -8.03 -0.08 4.19
N PHE A 120 -7.03 -0.89 3.84
CA PHE A 120 -6.57 -2.00 4.68
C PHE A 120 -5.81 -1.44 5.89
N PRO A 121 -5.58 -2.24 6.95
CA PRO A 121 -4.74 -1.81 8.07
C PRO A 121 -3.34 -1.39 7.60
N TRP A 122 -2.81 -0.34 8.21
CA TRP A 122 -1.50 0.21 7.85
C TRP A 122 -0.35 -0.64 8.37
N TYR A 123 0.57 -1.00 7.47
CA TYR A 123 1.87 -1.62 7.76
C TYR A 123 2.98 -0.83 7.08
N GLU A 124 4.00 -0.44 7.85
CA GLU A 124 5.13 0.36 7.34
C GLU A 124 6.02 -0.42 6.37
N THR A 125 6.05 -1.76 6.51
CA THR A 125 6.84 -2.66 5.68
C THR A 125 6.07 -3.94 5.37
N ALA A 126 6.46 -4.63 4.30
CA ALA A 126 5.98 -5.94 3.90
C ALA A 126 6.37 -7.02 4.93
N GLU A 127 7.47 -6.83 5.65
CA GLU A 127 7.89 -7.72 6.75
C GLU A 127 6.87 -7.67 7.90
N LEU A 128 6.48 -6.47 8.34
CA LEU A 128 5.44 -6.32 9.37
C LEU A 128 4.08 -6.87 8.92
N LEU A 129 3.75 -6.74 7.62
CA LEU A 129 2.56 -7.36 7.05
C LEU A 129 2.67 -8.89 7.10
N ALA A 130 3.81 -9.46 6.69
CA ALA A 130 4.05 -10.90 6.69
C ALA A 130 3.99 -11.50 8.11
N GLU A 131 4.67 -10.90 9.08
CA GLU A 131 4.59 -11.29 10.50
C GLU A 131 3.14 -11.34 10.98
N ARG A 132 2.34 -10.34 10.58
CA ARG A 132 0.94 -10.29 10.97
C ARG A 132 0.08 -11.35 10.28
N ILE A 133 0.39 -11.71 9.03
CA ILE A 133 -0.26 -12.83 8.35
C ILE A 133 0.05 -14.14 9.11
N GLU A 134 1.31 -14.36 9.48
CA GLU A 134 1.77 -15.55 10.21
C GLU A 134 1.08 -15.70 11.57
N MET A 135 0.96 -14.62 12.35
CA MET A 135 0.27 -14.65 13.65
C MET A 135 -1.16 -15.18 13.60
N HIS A 136 -1.88 -14.97 12.49
CA HIS A 136 -3.24 -15.46 12.29
C HIS A 136 -3.32 -16.86 11.69
N SER A 137 -2.17 -17.45 11.41
CA SER A 137 -2.03 -18.74 10.74
C SER A 137 -1.68 -19.87 11.69
N GLU A 138 -1.12 -19.54 12.85
CA GLU A 138 -0.89 -20.53 13.89
C GLU A 138 -2.24 -20.89 14.56
N PRO A 139 -2.65 -22.16 14.55
CA PRO A 139 -3.67 -22.58 15.50
C PRO A 139 -3.11 -22.33 16.90
N LYS A 140 -3.89 -21.70 17.78
CA LYS A 140 -3.59 -21.72 19.22
C LYS A 140 -3.31 -23.17 19.60
N ALA A 141 -2.04 -23.50 19.86
CA ALA A 141 -1.69 -24.73 20.51
C ALA A 141 -2.36 -24.68 21.89
N ALA A 142 -3.41 -25.49 22.05
CA ALA A 142 -4.14 -25.68 23.29
C ALA A 142 -3.33 -26.54 24.26
#